data_AF-A0A9E3AR38-F1
#
_entry.id   AF-A0A9E3AR38-F1
#
_cell.length_a   1.000
_cell.length_b   1.000
_cell.length_c   1.000
_cell.angle_alpha   90.00
_cell.angle_beta   90.00
_cell.angle_gamma   90.00
#
_symmetry.space_group_name_H-M   'P 1'
#
loop_
_entity.id
_entity.type
_entity.pdbx_description
1 polymer ?
#
loop_
_entity_poly.entity_id
_entity_poly.type
_entity_poly.pdbx_seq_one_letter_code
_entity_poly.pdbx_strand_id
1 'polypeptide(L)'
;DCHESLDLKTQMAMARMARRVAADLPGLWAAARPQGRGDYWNKLGDADRTLDFTAGVEETLRKLRAFGLTEVIARVNGQTIYVRRAVGWTEAHGHPPGMVVHADGRRSVVAARDGYIGLIEWSPVPIPATELVGRPIPPAFE
;
A
#
# COMPACT_ATOMS: atom_id res chain seq x y z
N ASP A 1 -2.39 -11.51 -3.31
CA ASP A 1 -1.39 -11.12 -2.29
C ASP A 1 -1.42 -9.62 -2.06
N CYS A 2 -1.15 -9.19 -0.83
CA CYS A 2 -0.85 -7.81 -0.43
C CYS A 2 0.62 -7.66 -0.03
N HIS A 3 1.07 -6.43 0.18
CA HIS A 3 2.42 -6.08 0.60
C HIS A 3 2.93 -6.97 1.74
N GLU A 4 2.18 -7.07 2.84
CA GLU A 4 2.59 -7.81 4.04
C GLU A 4 2.76 -9.31 3.74
N SER A 5 1.82 -9.88 2.99
CA SER A 5 1.90 -11.29 2.61
C SER A 5 3.10 -11.58 1.72
N LEU A 6 3.47 -10.65 0.82
CA LEU A 6 4.64 -10.80 -0.06
C LEU A 6 5.94 -10.59 0.71
N ASP A 7 5.99 -9.62 1.62
CA ASP A 7 7.15 -9.38 2.48
C ASP A 7 7.48 -10.61 3.32
N LEU A 8 6.50 -11.16 4.04
CA LEU A 8 6.70 -12.36 4.85
C LEU A 8 7.15 -13.57 4.01
N LYS A 9 6.51 -13.80 2.85
CA LYS A 9 6.92 -14.87 1.91
C LYS A 9 8.37 -14.67 1.44
N THR A 10 8.76 -13.41 1.18
CA THR A 10 10.10 -13.03 0.73
C THR A 10 11.13 -13.26 1.83
N GLN A 11 10.86 -12.86 3.07
CA GLN A 11 11.75 -13.09 4.22
C GLN A 11 11.99 -14.59 4.45
N MET A 12 10.93 -15.41 4.38
CA MET A 12 11.08 -16.87 4.48
C MET A 12 11.92 -17.45 3.34
N ALA A 13 11.73 -16.97 2.11
CA ALA A 13 12.53 -17.40 0.96
C ALA A 13 13.99 -16.97 1.10
N MET A 14 14.24 -15.74 1.52
CA MET A 14 15.57 -15.19 1.77
C MET A 14 16.35 -16.03 2.77
N ALA A 15 15.73 -16.42 3.90
CA ALA A 15 16.38 -17.27 4.89
C ALA A 15 16.77 -18.66 4.34
N ARG A 16 15.97 -19.24 3.43
CA ARG A 16 16.33 -20.50 2.76
C ARG A 16 17.48 -20.30 1.77
N MET A 17 17.46 -19.21 1.00
CA MET A 17 18.47 -18.92 -0.01
C MET A 17 19.82 -18.56 0.63
N ALA A 18 19.82 -17.74 1.69
CA ALA A 18 21.03 -17.37 2.42
C ALA A 18 21.76 -18.60 2.97
N ARG A 19 21.04 -19.58 3.52
CA ARG A 19 21.63 -20.85 3.98
C ARG A 19 22.27 -21.65 2.85
N ARG A 20 21.63 -21.71 1.68
CA ARG A 20 22.18 -22.39 0.50
C ARG A 20 23.46 -21.70 0.00
N VAL A 21 23.45 -20.37 -0.05
CA VAL A 21 24.62 -19.58 -0.46
C VAL A 21 25.78 -19.78 0.51
N ALA A 22 25.52 -19.74 1.82
CA ALA A 22 26.54 -19.95 2.82
C ALA A 22 27.14 -21.37 2.77
N ALA A 23 26.35 -22.37 2.40
CA ALA A 23 26.79 -23.76 2.32
C ALA A 23 27.68 -24.07 1.10
N ASP A 24 27.50 -23.38 -0.03
CA ASP A 24 28.25 -23.63 -1.26
C ASP A 24 28.42 -22.36 -2.11
N LEU A 25 29.02 -21.33 -1.52
CA LEU A 25 29.33 -20.11 -2.26
C LEU A 25 30.27 -20.36 -3.46
N PRO A 26 31.36 -21.15 -3.35
CA PRO A 26 32.28 -21.37 -4.47
C PRO A 26 31.59 -22.03 -5.67
N GLY A 27 30.78 -23.07 -5.45
CA GLY A 27 30.06 -23.75 -6.52
C GLY A 27 29.02 -22.84 -7.18
N LEU A 28 28.25 -22.09 -6.39
CA LEU A 28 27.27 -21.12 -6.92
C LEU A 28 27.93 -19.98 -7.69
N TRP A 29 29.11 -19.53 -7.25
CA TRP A 29 29.88 -18.51 -7.95
C TRP A 29 30.39 -19.01 -9.31
N ALA A 30 30.93 -20.23 -9.36
CA ALA A 30 31.38 -20.83 -10.61
C ALA A 30 30.23 -21.05 -11.61
N ALA A 31 29.01 -21.31 -11.11
CA ALA A 31 27.81 -21.51 -11.90
C ALA A 31 27.01 -20.22 -12.19
N ALA A 32 27.53 -19.05 -11.84
CA ALA A 32 26.84 -17.78 -12.00
C ALA A 32 26.51 -17.50 -13.48
N ARG A 33 25.37 -16.83 -13.72
CA ARG A 33 24.91 -16.43 -15.05
C ARG A 33 24.80 -14.91 -15.15
N PRO A 34 25.10 -14.31 -16.31
CA PRO A 34 24.82 -12.89 -16.54
C PRO A 34 23.35 -12.56 -16.30
N GLN A 35 23.08 -11.40 -15.69
CA GLN A 35 21.71 -10.89 -15.57
C GLN A 35 21.18 -10.51 -16.96
N GLY A 36 19.88 -10.72 -17.18
CA GLY A 36 19.20 -10.30 -18.41
C GLY A 36 18.86 -8.81 -18.42
N ARG A 37 17.93 -8.41 -19.27
CA ARG A 37 17.36 -7.05 -19.26
C ARG A 37 16.75 -6.78 -17.88
N GLY A 38 17.16 -5.68 -17.25
CA GLY A 38 16.59 -5.21 -15.99
C GLY A 38 15.50 -4.17 -16.20
N ASP A 39 14.70 -3.99 -15.17
CA ASP A 39 13.73 -2.90 -15.02
C ASP A 39 14.04 -2.18 -13.70
N TYR A 40 13.74 -0.87 -13.63
CA TYR A 40 14.03 -0.06 -12.45
C TYR A 40 12.76 0.24 -11.65
N TRP A 41 12.83 0.02 -10.33
CA TRP A 41 11.78 0.43 -9.40
C TRP A 41 12.21 1.71 -8.68
N ASN A 42 11.52 2.81 -8.99
CA ASN A 42 11.75 4.10 -8.37
C ASN A 42 11.34 4.09 -6.89
N LYS A 43 11.96 5.00 -6.12
CA LYS A 43 11.50 5.32 -4.76
C LYS A 43 10.08 5.89 -4.86
N LEU A 44 9.14 5.24 -4.19
CA LEU A 44 7.74 5.66 -4.15
C LEU A 44 7.57 6.92 -3.28
N GLY A 45 6.69 7.81 -3.73
CA GLY A 45 6.27 9.01 -3.01
C GLY A 45 4.76 9.10 -2.79
N ASP A 46 4.31 10.23 -2.23
CA ASP A 46 2.89 10.45 -1.91
C ASP A 46 1.98 10.42 -3.14
N ALA A 47 2.48 10.86 -4.30
CA ALA A 47 1.75 10.80 -5.56
C ALA A 47 1.43 9.35 -5.96
N ASP A 48 2.39 8.43 -5.81
CA ASP A 48 2.23 7.02 -6.18
C ASP A 48 1.16 6.32 -5.32
N ARG A 49 1.13 6.66 -4.03
CA ARG A 49 0.17 6.11 -3.07
C ARG A 49 -1.15 6.88 -2.97
N THR A 50 -1.35 7.94 -3.75
CA THR A 50 -2.63 8.63 -3.80
C THR A 50 -3.62 7.87 -4.67
N LEU A 51 -4.82 7.63 -4.16
CA LEU A 51 -5.92 7.00 -4.88
C LEU A 51 -6.44 7.96 -5.94
N ASP A 52 -6.58 7.43 -7.14
CA ASP A 52 -7.31 8.06 -8.23
C ASP A 52 -8.63 7.30 -8.40
N PHE A 53 -9.75 7.95 -8.08
CA PHE A 53 -11.08 7.34 -8.22
C PHE A 53 -11.55 7.30 -9.68
N THR A 54 -10.88 7.99 -10.60
CA THR A 54 -11.15 7.86 -12.04
C THR A 54 -10.64 6.53 -12.62
N ALA A 55 -9.81 5.81 -11.86
CA ALA A 55 -9.43 4.44 -12.14
C ALA A 55 -10.59 3.46 -11.87
N GLY A 56 -10.44 2.22 -12.38
CA GLY A 56 -11.38 1.14 -12.08
C GLY A 56 -11.16 0.54 -10.69
N VAL A 57 -12.18 -0.16 -10.18
CA VAL A 57 -12.15 -0.79 -8.86
C VAL A 57 -10.94 -1.71 -8.68
N GLU A 58 -10.61 -2.52 -9.69
CA GLU A 58 -9.48 -3.46 -9.60
C GLU A 58 -8.14 -2.73 -9.43
N GLU A 59 -7.93 -1.64 -10.16
CA GLU A 59 -6.71 -0.84 -10.09
C GLU A 59 -6.58 -0.15 -8.74
N THR A 60 -7.67 0.43 -8.23
CA THR A 60 -7.69 1.04 -6.90
C THR A 60 -7.38 0.01 -5.82
N LEU A 61 -8.01 -1.17 -5.88
CA LEU A 61 -7.76 -2.27 -4.93
C LEU A 61 -6.35 -2.86 -5.07
N ARG A 62 -5.78 -2.88 -6.29
CA ARG A 62 -4.39 -3.28 -6.51
C ARG A 62 -3.44 -2.31 -5.81
N LYS A 63 -3.66 -1.01 -5.92
CA LYS A 63 -2.87 0.02 -5.22
C LYS A 63 -2.98 -0.15 -3.70
N LEU A 64 -4.18 -0.33 -3.16
CA LEU A 64 -4.41 -0.62 -1.74
C LEU A 64 -3.61 -1.84 -1.27
N ARG A 65 -3.64 -2.94 -2.02
CA ARG A 65 -2.86 -4.15 -1.70
C ARG A 65 -1.36 -3.93 -1.79
N ALA A 66 -0.90 -3.12 -2.75
CA ALA A 66 0.52 -2.85 -2.96
C ALA A 66 1.14 -1.99 -1.85
N PHE A 67 0.37 -1.06 -1.27
CA PHE A 67 0.83 -0.21 -0.15
C PHE A 67 0.51 -0.78 1.23
N GLY A 68 -0.51 -1.63 1.37
CA GLY A 68 -0.80 -2.36 2.60
C GLY A 68 -0.79 -1.47 3.86
N LEU A 69 0.03 -1.82 4.84
CA LEU A 69 0.19 -1.10 6.10
C LEU A 69 0.86 0.28 5.98
N THR A 70 1.47 0.61 4.83
CA THR A 70 2.04 1.95 4.56
C THR A 70 0.97 3.02 4.26
N GLU A 71 -0.30 2.60 4.16
CA GLU A 71 -1.47 3.44 3.86
C GLU A 71 -1.44 4.09 2.47
N VAL A 72 -2.59 4.07 1.80
CA VAL A 72 -2.82 4.90 0.61
C VAL A 72 -3.45 6.22 1.02
N ILE A 73 -3.18 7.28 0.27
CA ILE A 73 -3.80 8.59 0.47
C ILE A 73 -5.10 8.63 -0.33
N ALA A 74 -6.20 9.08 0.26
CA ALA A 74 -7.41 9.40 -0.47
C ALA A 74 -7.83 10.85 -0.20
N ARG A 75 -8.39 11.50 -1.22
CA ARG A 75 -9.04 12.81 -1.09
C ARG A 75 -10.54 12.62 -1.21
N VAL A 76 -11.26 12.88 -0.13
CA VAL A 76 -12.70 12.63 -0.03
C VAL A 76 -13.34 13.85 0.63
N ASN A 77 -14.38 14.42 0.00
CA ASN A 77 -15.05 15.64 0.48
C ASN A 77 -14.07 16.80 0.80
N GLY A 78 -13.02 16.95 0.00
CA GLY A 78 -11.99 17.98 0.21
C GLY A 78 -11.00 17.69 1.35
N GLN A 79 -11.13 16.57 2.05
CA GLN A 79 -10.23 16.15 3.13
C GLN A 79 -9.24 15.08 2.65
N THR A 80 -8.02 15.14 3.17
CA THR A 80 -7.02 14.09 2.97
C THR A 80 -7.12 13.08 4.11
N ILE A 81 -7.24 11.80 3.75
CA ILE A 81 -7.26 10.68 4.69
C ILE A 81 -6.26 9.61 4.26
N TYR A 82 -5.78 8.84 5.23
CA TYR A 82 -4.81 7.77 5.07
C TYR A 82 -5.54 6.45 5.29
N VAL A 83 -5.74 5.69 4.22
CA VAL A 83 -6.57 4.50 4.17
C VAL A 83 -5.70 3.27 4.32
N ARG A 84 -6.00 2.46 5.34
CA ARG A 84 -5.34 1.18 5.63
C ARG A 84 -6.13 0.00 5.11
N ARG A 85 -7.47 0.10 5.15
CA ARG A 85 -8.34 -0.96 4.65
C ARG A 85 -9.52 -0.40 3.88
N ALA A 86 -9.74 -0.98 2.71
CA ALA A 86 -10.89 -0.73 1.89
C ALA A 86 -11.34 -2.03 1.19
N VAL A 87 -12.58 -2.02 0.76
CA VAL A 87 -13.22 -3.05 -0.07
C VAL A 87 -13.70 -2.40 -1.35
N GLY A 88 -14.04 -3.19 -2.35
CA GLY A 88 -14.62 -2.65 -3.57
C GLY A 88 -15.33 -3.71 -4.37
N TRP A 89 -16.30 -3.28 -5.16
CA TRP A 89 -17.09 -4.14 -6.03
C TRP A 89 -17.49 -3.36 -7.27
N THR A 90 -17.56 -4.07 -8.39
CA THR A 90 -18.04 -3.51 -9.65
C THR A 90 -19.55 -3.39 -9.63
N GLU A 91 -20.08 -2.23 -9.99
CA GLU A 91 -21.50 -1.96 -10.05
C GLU A 91 -21.75 -0.77 -10.99
N ALA A 92 -22.72 -0.90 -11.90
CA ALA A 92 -23.04 0.20 -12.82
C ALA A 92 -23.73 1.33 -12.07
N HIS A 93 -23.28 2.58 -12.28
CA HIS A 93 -23.85 3.76 -11.64
C HIS A 93 -23.66 5.03 -12.47
N GLY A 94 -24.41 6.08 -12.13
CA GLY A 94 -24.28 7.42 -12.73
C GLY A 94 -23.47 8.41 -11.88
N HIS A 95 -22.93 7.99 -10.73
CA HIS A 95 -22.18 8.88 -9.85
C HIS A 95 -20.82 9.25 -10.45
N PRO A 96 -20.40 10.52 -10.37
CA PRO A 96 -19.07 10.92 -10.80
C PRO A 96 -18.00 10.29 -9.89
N PRO A 97 -16.85 9.87 -10.45
CA PRO A 97 -15.71 9.39 -9.67
C PRO A 97 -15.31 10.32 -8.53
N GLY A 98 -15.06 9.74 -7.35
CA GLY A 98 -14.71 10.48 -6.13
C GLY A 98 -15.91 10.96 -5.31
N MET A 99 -17.15 10.82 -5.81
CA MET A 99 -18.35 11.15 -5.04
C MET A 99 -18.55 10.15 -3.90
N VAL A 100 -18.78 10.66 -2.68
CA VAL A 100 -19.26 9.84 -1.56
C VAL A 100 -20.73 9.56 -1.75
N VAL A 101 -21.09 8.30 -1.96
CA VAL A 101 -22.47 7.85 -2.22
C VAL A 101 -23.15 7.30 -0.96
N HIS A 102 -22.35 6.91 0.04
CA HIS A 102 -22.85 6.43 1.32
C HIS A 102 -21.84 6.71 2.44
N ALA A 103 -22.32 6.95 3.66
CA ALA A 103 -21.51 7.08 4.85
C ALA A 103 -22.21 6.42 6.05
N ASP A 104 -21.44 5.67 6.83
CA ASP A 104 -21.86 5.01 8.07
C ASP A 104 -20.77 5.17 9.13
N GLY A 105 -20.93 6.15 10.02
CA GLY A 105 -19.92 6.53 11.00
C GLY A 105 -18.60 6.91 10.33
N ARG A 106 -17.53 6.13 10.55
CA ARG A 106 -16.23 6.33 9.89
C ARG A 106 -16.11 5.57 8.56
N ARG A 107 -17.11 4.83 8.13
CA ARG A 107 -17.07 4.12 6.85
C ARG A 107 -17.70 5.00 5.77
N SER A 108 -17.13 4.97 4.57
CA SER A 108 -17.71 5.66 3.43
C SER A 108 -17.59 4.83 2.17
N VAL A 109 -18.54 5.00 1.26
CA VAL A 109 -18.51 4.39 -0.07
C VAL A 109 -18.29 5.52 -1.06
N VAL A 110 -17.23 5.39 -1.86
CA VAL A 110 -16.82 6.36 -2.87
C VAL A 110 -16.99 5.73 -4.25
N ALA A 111 -17.61 6.47 -5.17
CA ALA A 111 -17.72 6.06 -6.57
C ALA A 111 -16.34 6.02 -7.24
N ALA A 112 -16.03 4.91 -7.90
CA ALA A 112 -14.93 4.75 -8.84
C ALA A 112 -15.48 4.77 -10.28
N ARG A 113 -14.66 4.50 -11.29
CA ARG A 113 -15.11 4.50 -12.69
C ARG A 113 -16.17 3.44 -13.00
N ASP A 114 -16.00 2.24 -12.47
CA ASP A 114 -16.79 1.04 -12.83
C ASP A 114 -17.38 0.33 -11.60
N GLY A 115 -17.57 1.06 -10.50
CA GLY A 115 -18.12 0.54 -9.26
C GLY A 115 -17.75 1.38 -8.06
N TYR A 116 -17.66 0.74 -6.90
CA TYR A 116 -17.50 1.45 -5.64
C TYR A 116 -16.30 0.98 -4.84
N ILE A 117 -15.75 1.90 -4.06
CA ILE A 117 -14.70 1.65 -3.07
C ILE A 117 -15.25 2.01 -1.69
N GLY A 118 -15.40 0.99 -0.84
CA GLY A 118 -15.74 1.14 0.57
C GLY A 118 -14.49 1.39 1.39
N LEU A 119 -14.32 2.59 1.93
CA LEU A 119 -13.26 2.96 2.85
C LEU A 119 -13.65 2.55 4.28
N ILE A 120 -12.93 1.58 4.85
CA ILE A 120 -13.34 0.94 6.12
C ILE A 120 -12.47 1.38 7.29
N GLU A 121 -11.15 1.38 7.11
CA GLU A 121 -10.19 1.81 8.14
C GLU A 121 -9.27 2.87 7.58
N TRP A 122 -9.38 4.07 8.14
CA TRP A 122 -8.57 5.22 7.75
C TRP A 122 -8.38 6.20 8.91
N SER A 123 -7.35 7.04 8.78
CA SER A 123 -6.98 8.09 9.73
C SER A 123 -6.89 9.45 9.02
N PRO A 124 -7.24 10.57 9.68
CA PRO A 124 -6.99 11.90 9.14
C PRO A 124 -5.50 12.32 9.25
N VAL A 125 -4.69 11.55 9.99
CA VAL A 125 -3.25 11.76 10.17
C VAL A 125 -2.48 10.51 9.75
N PRO A 126 -1.28 10.64 9.15
CA PRO A 126 -0.51 9.49 8.69
C PRO A 126 0.11 8.72 9.87
N ILE A 127 0.41 7.42 9.71
CA ILE A 127 1.03 6.59 10.77
C ILE A 127 2.31 7.21 11.39
N PRO A 128 3.28 7.76 10.64
CA PRO A 128 4.48 8.34 11.24
C PRO A 128 4.18 9.50 12.20
N ALA A 129 3.09 10.24 11.96
CA ALA A 129 2.62 11.28 12.89
C ALA A 129 1.91 10.67 14.11
N THR A 130 1.29 9.50 13.95
CA THR A 130 0.58 8.80 15.03
C THR A 130 1.55 8.20 16.06
N GLU A 131 2.75 7.75 15.65
CA GLU A 131 3.79 7.28 16.59
C GLU A 131 4.40 8.40 17.45
N LEU A 132 4.30 9.65 16.99
CA LEU A 132 4.72 10.84 17.73
C LEU A 132 3.64 11.35 18.70
N VAL A 133 2.37 11.00 18.46
CA VAL A 133 1.27 11.31 19.37
C VAL A 133 1.32 10.33 20.55
N GLY A 134 1.99 10.75 21.63
CA GLY A 134 2.02 10.01 22.91
C GLY A 134 3.40 9.57 23.41
N ARG A 135 4.49 9.84 22.67
CA ARG A 135 5.85 9.64 23.19
C ARG A 135 6.37 10.91 23.88
N PRO A 136 6.84 10.85 25.13
CA PRO A 136 7.52 11.99 25.74
C PRO A 136 8.75 12.35 24.89
N ILE A 137 8.92 13.64 24.63
CA ILE A 137 10.13 14.18 23.97
C ILE A 137 11.31 13.80 24.89
N PRO A 138 12.32 13.04 24.39
CA PRO A 138 13.50 12.77 25.21
C PRO A 138 14.19 14.12 25.51
N PRO A 139 14.66 14.35 26.75
CA PRO A 139 15.40 15.56 27.06
C PRO A 139 16.60 15.67 26.13
N ALA A 140 16.87 16.88 25.65
CA ALA A 140 18.07 17.15 24.86
C ALA A 140 19.29 16.72 25.68
N PHE A 141 20.14 15.89 25.10
CA PHE A 141 21.43 15.59 25.70
C PHE A 141 22.30 16.85 25.59
N GLU A 142 22.71 17.40 26.76
CA GLU A 142 23.78 18.39 26.88
C GLU A 142 25.15 17.77 26.62
#